data_AF-A0A7S0WVP9-F1
#
_entry.id   AF-A0A7S0WVP9-F1
#
_cell.length_a   1.000
_cell.length_b   1.000
_cell.length_c   1.000
_cell.angle_alpha   90.00
_cell.angle_beta   90.00
_cell.angle_gamma   90.00
#
_symmetry.space_group_name_H-M   'P 1'
#
loop_
_entity.id
_entity.type
_entity.pdbx_description
1 polymer ?
#
loop_
_entity_poly.entity_id
_entity_poly.type
_entity_poly.pdbx_seq_one_letter_code
_entity_poly.pdbx_strand_id
1 'polypeptide(L)'
;MGIPIIPRVTDAVGGVVGGVGRLLRKNKLKEEDEETDRLVKEYMASVPGLANVSSSAQLNLMGEGLKGKAELSVRGTTQWLHRSKWDVDKVDSRDRGTPDEWIQRHPELIRLTGRHPFNCEPPPKLLNEAGFLTPASIHYVRNHGAAPNIKWNEHRIRVEGNVPRVRTFSMNDIVNMPRQSIPVTLVCAGNRRKEENMLKQTIGFNWGQCGVGTSMWTGVPMHVFLKICGVTSVSANRQYLCFQGPDGELPKGKDGSYGTSIPLAMALNPANDVMIAYEQNAKKLTPDHGYPVRIIIPGWIGGRMVKYLTKISVTATPSENFYHFNDNRIMPPHVDAEMAAAEGWWYKEEYIFNQLNINSAILYPDHDQVVKHE
;
A
#
# COMPACT_ATOMS: atom_id res chain seq x y z
N MET A 1 -30.72 2.46 27.79
CA MET A 1 -29.98 3.62 28.32
C MET A 1 -28.81 3.85 27.38
N GLY A 2 -28.81 4.99 26.67
CA GLY A 2 -27.84 5.28 25.62
C GLY A 2 -26.52 5.78 26.18
N ILE A 3 -25.43 5.23 25.66
CA ILE A 3 -24.06 5.72 25.89
C ILE A 3 -23.83 6.88 24.91
N PRO A 4 -23.39 8.06 25.37
CA PRO A 4 -23.20 9.21 24.49
C PRO A 4 -22.00 8.99 23.55
N ILE A 5 -22.21 9.30 22.28
CA ILE A 5 -21.21 9.28 21.21
C ILE A 5 -20.20 10.41 21.49
N ILE A 6 -18.96 10.04 21.83
CA ILE A 6 -17.84 10.98 21.92
C ILE A 6 -17.43 11.33 20.48
N PRO A 7 -17.40 12.62 20.08
CA PRO A 7 -16.93 13.02 18.76
C PRO A 7 -15.48 12.56 18.52
N ARG A 8 -15.22 11.97 17.35
CA ARG A 8 -13.91 11.42 17.00
C ARG A 8 -12.88 12.56 16.90
N VAL A 9 -11.82 12.47 17.69
CA VAL A 9 -10.66 13.39 17.74
C VAL A 9 -10.07 13.71 16.34
N THR A 10 -10.25 12.81 15.37
CA THR A 10 -9.81 12.98 13.97
C THR A 10 -10.49 14.13 13.23
N ASP A 11 -11.77 14.40 13.50
CA ASP A 11 -12.53 15.44 12.79
C ASP A 11 -12.15 16.84 13.29
N ALA A 12 -11.82 16.94 14.58
CA ALA A 12 -11.31 18.17 15.20
C ALA A 12 -9.94 18.57 14.62
N VAL A 13 -9.04 17.60 14.40
CA VAL A 13 -7.71 17.85 13.83
C VAL A 13 -7.80 18.36 12.39
N GLY A 14 -8.67 17.77 11.55
CA GLY A 14 -8.87 18.22 10.17
C GLY A 14 -9.44 19.64 10.06
N GLY A 15 -10.40 19.99 10.93
CA GLY A 15 -11.00 21.33 10.98
C GLY A 15 -10.02 22.43 11.40
N VAL A 16 -9.14 22.11 12.36
CA VAL A 16 -8.11 23.02 12.88
C VAL A 16 -7.04 23.31 11.83
N VAL A 17 -6.55 22.26 11.14
CA VAL A 17 -5.55 22.38 10.06
C VAL A 17 -6.08 23.27 8.91
N GLY A 18 -7.35 23.09 8.52
CA GLY A 18 -7.97 23.93 7.50
C GLY A 18 -8.20 25.39 7.93
N GLY A 19 -8.42 25.62 9.22
CA GLY A 19 -8.59 26.96 9.80
C GLY A 19 -7.32 27.79 9.83
N VAL A 20 -6.22 27.21 10.32
CA VAL A 20 -4.89 27.86 10.35
C VAL A 20 -4.44 28.24 8.94
N GLY A 21 -4.62 27.35 7.94
CA GLY A 21 -4.27 27.62 6.56
C GLY A 21 -5.08 28.75 5.89
N ARG A 22 -6.25 29.11 6.41
CA ARG A 22 -7.04 30.28 5.96
C ARG A 22 -6.57 31.56 6.64
N LEU A 23 -6.24 31.51 7.92
CA LEU A 23 -5.76 32.65 8.70
C LEU A 23 -4.45 33.22 8.13
N LEU A 24 -3.49 32.35 7.82
CA LEU A 24 -2.19 32.74 7.26
C LEU A 24 -2.33 33.40 5.88
N ARG A 25 -3.18 32.84 5.01
CA ARG A 25 -3.47 33.41 3.69
C ARG A 25 -4.19 34.76 3.78
N LYS A 26 -5.13 34.91 4.70
CA LYS A 26 -5.88 36.17 4.89
C LYS A 26 -4.96 37.33 5.29
N ASN A 27 -3.97 37.06 6.14
CA ASN A 27 -3.12 38.08 6.72
C ASN A 27 -1.79 38.30 5.96
N LYS A 28 -1.56 37.61 4.83
CA LYS A 28 -0.31 37.70 4.03
C LYS A 28 0.97 37.54 4.86
N LEU A 29 0.90 36.74 5.92
CA LEU A 29 1.99 36.56 6.86
C LEU A 29 3.08 35.67 6.25
N LYS A 30 4.34 36.00 6.54
CA LYS A 30 5.51 35.21 6.16
C LYS A 30 5.91 34.28 7.29
N GLU A 31 6.66 33.24 6.94
CA GLU A 31 7.24 32.28 7.90
C GLU A 31 8.12 33.00 8.93
N GLU A 32 8.13 32.51 10.17
CA GLU A 32 9.03 32.93 11.27
C GLU A 32 8.86 34.37 11.80
N ASP A 33 7.73 35.03 11.52
CA ASP A 33 7.38 36.28 12.18
C ASP A 33 6.70 36.01 13.55
N GLU A 34 7.11 36.73 14.60
CA GLU A 34 6.48 36.67 15.93
C GLU A 34 4.96 36.91 15.87
N GLU A 35 4.52 37.72 14.90
CA GLU A 35 3.10 37.98 14.67
C GLU A 35 2.34 36.74 14.17
N THR A 36 3.00 35.89 13.37
CA THR A 36 2.44 34.61 12.88
C THR A 36 2.21 33.64 14.05
N ASP A 37 3.21 33.51 14.92
CA ASP A 37 3.14 32.61 16.09
C ASP A 37 2.08 33.06 17.09
N ARG A 38 1.96 34.38 17.32
CA ARG A 38 0.91 34.94 18.18
C ARG A 38 -0.48 34.60 17.64
N LEU A 39 -0.73 34.85 16.35
CA LEU A 39 -2.05 34.66 15.73
C LEU A 39 -2.47 33.19 15.66
N VAL A 40 -1.52 32.27 15.44
CA VAL A 40 -1.81 30.83 15.49
C VAL A 40 -2.17 30.40 16.91
N LYS A 41 -1.46 30.88 17.94
CA LYS A 41 -1.79 30.60 19.35
C LYS A 41 -3.16 31.14 19.75
N GLU A 42 -3.50 32.37 19.37
CA GLU A 42 -4.82 32.96 19.61
C GLU A 42 -5.94 32.15 18.92
N TYR A 43 -5.72 31.73 17.68
CA TYR A 43 -6.69 30.89 16.97
C TYR A 43 -6.89 29.54 17.67
N MET A 44 -5.82 28.86 18.08
CA MET A 44 -5.90 27.59 18.80
C MET A 44 -6.61 27.72 20.15
N ALA A 45 -6.39 28.82 20.87
CA ALA A 45 -7.09 29.13 22.12
C ALA A 45 -8.59 29.43 21.91
N SER A 46 -8.97 29.93 20.73
CA SER A 46 -10.37 30.23 20.39
C SER A 46 -11.21 29.00 20.02
N VAL A 47 -10.57 27.84 19.76
CA VAL A 47 -11.27 26.60 19.40
C VAL A 47 -11.69 25.84 20.68
N PRO A 48 -12.99 25.67 20.94
CA PRO A 48 -13.46 24.95 22.12
C PRO A 48 -12.90 23.51 22.17
N GLY A 49 -12.25 23.16 23.28
CA GLY A 49 -11.63 21.84 23.48
C GLY A 49 -10.13 21.74 23.16
N LEU A 50 -9.50 22.79 22.62
CA LEU A 50 -8.07 22.83 22.33
C LEU A 50 -7.27 23.85 23.16
N ALA A 51 -7.97 24.68 23.95
CA ALA A 51 -7.37 25.74 24.77
C ALA A 51 -6.31 25.24 25.78
N ASN A 52 -6.30 23.94 26.12
CA ASN A 52 -5.35 23.32 27.06
C ASN A 52 -4.33 22.38 26.41
N VAL A 53 -4.24 22.33 25.07
CA VAL A 53 -3.27 21.49 24.37
C VAL A 53 -1.95 22.26 24.22
N SER A 54 -1.01 22.05 25.15
CA SER A 54 0.38 22.49 24.95
C SER A 54 1.04 21.68 23.82
N SER A 55 2.09 22.22 23.20
CA SER A 55 2.88 21.60 22.12
C SER A 55 3.56 20.26 22.48
N SER A 56 3.33 19.75 23.69
CA SER A 56 3.68 18.41 24.14
C SER A 56 2.61 17.90 25.11
N ALA A 57 1.53 17.30 24.60
CA ALA A 57 0.48 16.75 25.46
C ALA A 57 0.78 15.29 25.83
N GLN A 58 1.16 15.06 27.09
CA GLN A 58 1.02 13.77 27.76
C GLN A 58 -0.47 13.57 28.10
N LEU A 59 -1.12 12.56 27.51
CA LEU A 59 -2.46 12.14 27.92
C LEU A 59 -2.35 11.10 29.03
N ASN A 60 -2.64 11.49 30.28
CA ASN A 60 -2.94 10.54 31.34
C ASN A 60 -4.37 10.05 31.18
N LEU A 61 -4.55 8.83 30.64
CA LEU A 61 -5.82 8.13 30.68
C LEU A 61 -6.02 7.54 32.08
N MET A 62 -6.79 8.23 32.92
CA MET A 62 -7.33 7.65 34.16
C MET A 62 -8.53 6.78 33.79
N GLY A 63 -8.29 5.49 33.57
CA GLY A 63 -9.32 4.45 33.40
C GLY A 63 -8.79 3.15 33.99
N GLU A 64 -9.56 2.54 34.90
CA GLU A 64 -9.19 1.30 35.58
C GLU A 64 -8.98 0.18 34.55
N GLY A 65 -7.73 -0.20 34.27
CA GLY A 65 -7.41 -1.42 33.52
C GLY A 65 -6.20 -1.41 32.60
N LEU A 66 -5.66 -0.26 32.20
CA LEU A 66 -4.49 -0.19 31.28
C LEU A 66 -3.41 0.75 31.81
N LYS A 67 -2.49 0.22 32.62
CA LYS A 67 -1.25 0.92 32.96
C LYS A 67 -0.24 0.71 31.83
N GLY A 68 -0.24 1.60 30.85
CA GLY A 68 0.76 1.65 29.78
C GLY A 68 0.89 3.07 29.22
N LYS A 69 2.12 3.57 29.10
CA LYS A 69 2.43 4.88 28.50
C LYS A 69 2.21 4.79 26.99
N ALA A 70 1.23 5.51 26.46
CA ALA A 70 1.14 5.80 25.03
C ALA A 70 1.60 7.25 24.82
N GLU A 71 2.82 7.42 24.29
CA GLU A 71 3.28 8.73 23.82
C GLU A 71 2.62 9.04 22.47
N LEU A 72 1.53 9.80 22.49
CA LEU A 72 1.05 10.48 21.29
C LEU A 72 1.86 11.78 21.14
N SER A 73 3.03 11.68 20.50
CA SER A 73 3.78 12.88 20.13
C SER A 73 3.02 13.58 19.00
N VAL A 74 2.33 14.68 19.31
CA VAL A 74 1.88 15.65 18.32
C VAL A 74 3.04 16.60 18.02
N ARG A 75 4.19 16.06 17.57
CA ARG A 75 5.25 16.86 16.91
C ARG A 75 4.86 17.15 15.45
N GLY A 76 3.62 17.60 15.24
CA GLY A 76 3.00 17.70 13.91
C GLY A 76 2.69 19.11 13.45
N THR A 77 3.08 20.16 14.18
CA THR A 77 2.58 21.53 13.93
C THR A 77 3.49 22.46 13.14
N THR A 78 4.68 22.03 12.69
CA THR A 78 5.51 22.79 11.71
C THR A 78 6.10 21.94 10.58
N GLN A 79 5.86 20.62 10.57
CA GLN A 79 6.47 19.71 9.59
C GLN A 79 5.87 19.81 8.17
N TRP A 80 4.81 20.60 7.97
CA TRP A 80 4.13 20.73 6.68
C TRP A 80 4.75 21.76 5.73
N LEU A 81 5.67 22.60 6.22
CA LEU A 81 6.34 23.64 5.41
C LEU A 81 7.79 23.26 5.05
N HIS A 82 8.37 22.25 5.72
CA HIS A 82 9.69 21.74 5.38
C HIS A 82 9.58 20.49 4.52
N ARG A 83 10.37 20.46 3.45
CA ARG A 83 10.57 19.27 2.64
C ARG A 83 11.06 18.14 3.54
N SER A 84 10.28 17.07 3.65
CA SER A 84 10.71 15.88 4.38
C SER A 84 11.84 15.21 3.60
N LYS A 85 12.74 14.50 4.29
CA LYS A 85 13.76 13.67 3.62
C LYS A 85 13.15 12.60 2.69
N TRP A 86 11.85 12.36 2.82
CA TRP A 86 11.07 11.44 2.02
C TRP A 86 10.54 12.05 0.73
N ASP A 87 10.59 13.37 0.57
CA ASP A 87 10.03 14.05 -0.60
C ASP A 87 10.95 13.94 -1.81
N VAL A 88 10.43 13.38 -2.89
CA VAL A 88 11.10 13.25 -4.17
C VAL A 88 10.56 14.33 -5.11
N ASP A 89 11.45 15.10 -5.75
CA ASP A 89 11.10 16.21 -6.65
C ASP A 89 11.72 16.08 -8.05
N LYS A 90 12.61 15.11 -8.24
CA LYS A 90 13.37 14.92 -9.46
C LYS A 90 13.24 13.48 -9.91
N VAL A 91 13.18 13.31 -11.23
CA VAL A 91 13.38 11.99 -11.83
C VAL A 91 14.86 11.65 -11.77
N ASP A 92 15.14 10.40 -11.43
CA ASP A 92 16.50 9.86 -11.38
C ASP A 92 17.07 9.71 -12.80
N SER A 93 18.31 10.16 -13.01
CA SER A 93 18.96 10.08 -14.33
C SER A 93 19.09 8.65 -14.85
N ARG A 94 19.09 7.65 -13.96
CA ARG A 94 19.10 6.22 -14.30
C ARG A 94 17.85 5.78 -15.08
N ASP A 95 16.73 6.49 -14.92
CA ASP A 95 15.46 6.16 -15.57
C ASP A 95 15.35 6.72 -17.00
N ARG A 96 16.24 7.62 -17.42
CA ARG A 96 16.21 8.26 -18.76
C ARG A 96 16.17 7.24 -19.90
N GLY A 97 15.23 7.36 -20.83
CA GLY A 97 15.06 6.42 -21.94
C GLY A 97 14.44 5.08 -21.56
N THR A 98 13.91 4.95 -20.34
CA THR A 98 12.98 3.87 -19.98
C THR A 98 11.54 4.36 -20.07
N PRO A 99 10.54 3.47 -20.21
CA PRO A 99 9.13 3.86 -20.15
C PRO A 99 8.71 4.57 -18.84
N ASP A 100 9.52 4.45 -17.79
CA ASP A 100 9.26 5.00 -16.46
C ASP A 100 9.99 6.34 -16.22
N GLU A 101 10.58 6.97 -17.25
CA GLU A 101 11.40 8.20 -17.12
C GLU A 101 10.64 9.46 -16.67
N TRP A 102 9.35 9.33 -16.41
CA TRP A 102 8.48 10.38 -15.89
C TRP A 102 8.21 10.23 -14.38
N ILE A 103 8.65 9.12 -13.76
CA ILE A 103 8.35 8.78 -12.36
C ILE A 103 9.49 9.24 -11.45
N GLN A 104 9.13 9.99 -10.42
CA GLN A 104 10.05 10.42 -9.37
C GLN A 104 10.24 9.29 -8.35
N ARG A 105 11.48 8.86 -8.13
CA ARG A 105 11.86 7.77 -7.21
C ARG A 105 12.93 8.24 -6.23
N HIS A 106 12.86 7.78 -4.99
CA HIS A 106 13.83 8.16 -3.97
C HIS A 106 15.23 7.64 -4.37
N PRO A 107 16.28 8.49 -4.36
CA PRO A 107 17.58 8.15 -4.96
C PRO A 107 18.32 7.04 -4.21
N GLU A 108 18.08 6.90 -2.90
CA GLU A 108 18.72 5.90 -2.04
C GLU A 108 18.11 4.49 -2.16
N LEU A 109 17.05 4.30 -2.95
CA LEU A 109 16.47 2.97 -3.17
C LEU A 109 17.49 2.02 -3.82
N ILE A 110 17.58 0.80 -3.29
CA ILE A 110 18.42 -0.26 -3.84
C ILE A 110 17.69 -0.86 -5.03
N ARG A 111 18.17 -0.59 -6.25
CA ARG A 111 17.56 -1.05 -7.51
C ARG A 111 18.00 -2.48 -7.86
N LEU A 112 17.15 -3.46 -7.63
CA LEU A 112 17.45 -4.89 -7.80
C LEU A 112 17.58 -5.33 -9.27
N THR A 113 16.98 -4.57 -10.18
CA THR A 113 17.02 -4.80 -11.64
C THR A 113 17.87 -3.77 -12.37
N GLY A 114 18.53 -2.87 -11.64
CA GLY A 114 19.25 -1.73 -12.22
C GLY A 114 18.33 -0.64 -12.76
N ARG A 115 17.66 -0.87 -13.90
CA ARG A 115 16.88 0.15 -14.61
C ARG A 115 15.41 -0.24 -14.82
N HIS A 116 15.14 -1.26 -15.63
CA HIS A 116 13.79 -1.65 -16.02
C HIS A 116 13.66 -3.18 -16.22
N PRO A 117 12.54 -3.82 -15.81
CA PRO A 117 11.42 -3.25 -15.07
C PRO A 117 11.84 -2.82 -13.66
N PHE A 118 11.28 -1.75 -13.13
CA PHE A 118 11.72 -1.19 -11.86
C PHE A 118 11.34 -2.08 -10.67
N ASN A 119 12.35 -2.60 -9.97
CA ASN A 119 12.19 -3.37 -8.75
C ASN A 119 13.23 -2.90 -7.74
N CYS A 120 12.78 -2.53 -6.54
CA CYS A 120 13.65 -1.94 -5.52
C CYS A 120 13.17 -2.22 -4.11
N GLU A 121 14.09 -2.10 -3.17
CA GLU A 121 13.84 -2.07 -1.73
C GLU A 121 14.53 -0.86 -1.09
N PRO A 122 14.03 -0.33 0.05
CA PRO A 122 14.77 0.63 0.83
C PRO A 122 16.01 0.00 1.47
N PRO A 123 17.09 0.77 1.70
CA PRO A 123 18.16 0.35 2.60
C PRO A 123 17.60 0.01 4.00
N PRO A 124 18.15 -1.01 4.71
CA PRO A 124 17.67 -1.42 6.03
C PRO A 124 17.60 -0.27 7.05
N LYS A 125 18.66 0.56 7.08
CA LYS A 125 18.70 1.77 7.90
C LYS A 125 17.55 2.73 7.59
N LEU A 126 17.25 2.94 6.32
CA LEU A 126 16.19 3.87 5.89
C LEU A 126 14.81 3.35 6.26
N LEU A 127 14.58 2.04 6.14
CA LEU A 127 13.35 1.39 6.59
C LEU A 127 13.20 1.46 8.12
N ASN A 128 14.28 1.27 8.87
CA ASN A 128 14.28 1.41 10.33
C ASN A 128 13.94 2.84 10.78
N GLU A 129 14.54 3.85 10.14
CA GLU A 129 14.28 5.27 10.42
C GLU A 129 12.85 5.71 10.08
N ALA A 130 12.17 5.01 9.17
CA ALA A 130 10.78 5.28 8.82
C ALA A 130 9.79 4.87 9.92
N GLY A 131 10.18 3.96 10.81
CA GLY A 131 9.33 3.43 11.87
C GLY A 131 8.14 2.63 11.33
N PHE A 132 6.99 2.74 12.01
CA PHE A 132 5.84 1.88 11.74
C PHE A 132 5.18 2.11 10.37
N LEU A 133 5.12 3.35 9.89
CA LEU A 133 4.53 3.69 8.59
C LEU A 133 5.62 4.11 7.61
N THR A 134 5.94 3.22 6.67
CA THR A 134 6.89 3.45 5.60
C THR A 134 6.35 4.54 4.64
N PRO A 135 7.08 5.65 4.42
CA PRO A 135 6.73 6.64 3.40
C PRO A 135 6.65 6.00 2.01
N ALA A 136 5.66 6.42 1.21
CA ALA A 136 5.42 5.84 -0.11
C ALA A 136 6.64 5.94 -1.05
N SER A 137 7.46 6.98 -0.89
CA SER A 137 8.68 7.21 -1.68
C SER A 137 9.79 6.19 -1.43
N ILE A 138 9.80 5.54 -0.27
CA ILE A 138 10.78 4.51 0.09
C ILE A 138 10.17 3.12 0.26
N HIS A 139 8.84 3.00 0.14
CA HIS A 139 8.15 1.73 0.14
C HIS A 139 8.64 0.88 -1.04
N TYR A 140 8.98 -0.39 -0.79
CA TYR A 140 9.52 -1.28 -1.83
C TYR A 140 8.60 -1.32 -3.05
N VAL A 141 9.21 -1.40 -4.25
CA VAL A 141 8.48 -1.46 -5.52
C VAL A 141 8.79 -2.77 -6.21
N ARG A 142 7.74 -3.48 -6.62
CA ARG A 142 7.83 -4.63 -7.53
C ARG A 142 6.95 -4.35 -8.75
N ASN A 143 7.56 -4.21 -9.92
CA ASN A 143 6.87 -4.11 -11.21
C ASN A 143 7.31 -5.24 -12.14
N HIS A 144 6.35 -5.92 -12.78
CA HIS A 144 6.63 -6.91 -13.84
C HIS A 144 6.93 -6.25 -15.20
N GLY A 145 6.57 -4.98 -15.39
CA GLY A 145 6.77 -4.18 -16.60
C GLY A 145 6.82 -2.69 -16.29
N ALA A 146 6.44 -1.86 -17.25
CA ALA A 146 6.32 -0.41 -17.05
C ALA A 146 5.17 -0.07 -16.09
N ALA A 147 5.31 1.06 -15.40
CA ALA A 147 4.19 1.67 -14.71
C ALA A 147 3.36 2.45 -15.75
N PRO A 148 2.07 2.14 -15.93
CA PRO A 148 1.24 2.83 -16.91
C PRO A 148 0.99 4.28 -16.47
N ASN A 149 1.02 5.20 -17.42
CA ASN A 149 0.71 6.62 -17.19
C ASN A 149 -0.80 6.86 -17.29
N ILE A 150 -1.51 6.55 -16.20
CA ILE A 150 -2.97 6.60 -16.14
C ILE A 150 -3.44 7.95 -15.59
N LYS A 151 -4.49 8.53 -16.18
CA LYS A 151 -5.18 9.71 -15.62
C LYS A 151 -6.42 9.33 -14.82
N TRP A 152 -6.63 10.04 -13.71
CA TRP A 152 -7.74 9.79 -12.76
C TRP A 152 -9.13 9.79 -13.42
N ASN A 153 -9.41 10.78 -14.27
CA ASN A 153 -10.70 11.01 -14.90
C ASN A 153 -10.99 10.04 -16.07
N GLU A 154 -9.94 9.47 -16.66
CA GLU A 154 -10.03 8.50 -17.76
C GLU A 154 -10.14 7.06 -17.26
N HIS A 155 -9.61 6.78 -16.06
CA HIS A 155 -9.58 5.42 -15.51
C HIS A 155 -10.97 4.83 -15.25
N ARG A 156 -11.14 3.56 -15.57
CA ARG A 156 -12.38 2.80 -15.42
C ARG A 156 -12.11 1.41 -14.85
N ILE A 157 -13.00 0.95 -13.97
CA ILE A 157 -12.99 -0.40 -13.42
C ILE A 157 -14.26 -1.12 -13.89
N ARG A 158 -14.10 -2.15 -14.72
CA ARG A 158 -15.21 -2.97 -15.21
C ARG A 158 -15.45 -4.16 -14.26
N VAL A 159 -16.70 -4.36 -13.86
CA VAL A 159 -17.15 -5.49 -13.05
C VAL A 159 -18.01 -6.41 -13.90
N GLU A 160 -17.61 -7.67 -14.05
CA GLU A 160 -18.26 -8.64 -14.92
C GLU A 160 -18.22 -10.09 -14.40
N GLY A 161 -18.50 -11.06 -15.27
CA GLY A 161 -18.64 -12.46 -14.92
C GLY A 161 -20.04 -12.75 -14.35
N ASN A 162 -20.10 -13.58 -13.31
CA ASN A 162 -21.34 -13.99 -12.67
C ASN A 162 -21.85 -12.94 -11.67
N VAL A 163 -22.23 -11.78 -12.21
CA VAL A 163 -22.82 -10.66 -11.47
C VAL A 163 -24.23 -10.38 -12.00
N PRO A 164 -25.15 -9.84 -11.18
CA PRO A 164 -26.50 -9.51 -11.65
C PRO A 164 -26.52 -8.50 -12.81
N ARG A 165 -25.54 -7.58 -12.85
CA ARG A 165 -25.39 -6.60 -13.92
C ARG A 165 -23.92 -6.24 -14.09
N VAL A 166 -23.43 -6.33 -15.33
CA VAL A 166 -22.12 -5.78 -15.70
C VAL A 166 -22.16 -4.28 -15.52
N ARG A 167 -21.15 -3.72 -14.83
CA ARG A 167 -21.05 -2.29 -14.55
C ARG A 167 -19.62 -1.82 -14.74
N THR A 168 -19.48 -0.54 -15.04
CA THR A 168 -18.18 0.12 -15.12
C THR A 168 -18.21 1.33 -14.19
N PHE A 169 -17.20 1.44 -13.34
CA PHE A 169 -17.07 2.52 -12.36
C PHE A 169 -15.92 3.44 -12.76
N SER A 170 -16.15 4.75 -12.69
CA SER A 170 -15.09 5.76 -12.72
C SER A 170 -14.44 5.89 -11.34
N MET A 171 -13.27 6.54 -11.27
CA MET A 171 -12.66 6.84 -9.97
C MET A 171 -13.54 7.74 -9.09
N ASN A 172 -14.34 8.63 -9.68
CA ASN A 172 -15.31 9.44 -8.93
C ASN A 172 -16.42 8.58 -8.32
N ASP A 173 -16.85 7.51 -8.99
CA ASP A 173 -17.81 6.58 -8.41
C ASP A 173 -17.19 5.84 -7.22
N ILE A 174 -15.94 5.38 -7.36
CA ILE A 174 -15.23 4.63 -6.31
C ILE A 174 -15.02 5.47 -5.04
N VAL A 175 -14.53 6.71 -5.16
CA VAL A 175 -14.22 7.54 -3.96
C VAL A 175 -15.45 8.04 -3.22
N ASN A 176 -16.63 8.03 -3.86
CA ASN A 176 -17.90 8.40 -3.23
C ASN A 176 -18.56 7.22 -2.49
N MET A 177 -17.99 6.00 -2.54
CA MET A 177 -18.46 4.85 -1.77
C MET A 177 -17.95 4.91 -0.32
N PRO A 178 -18.58 4.15 0.62
CA PRO A 178 -18.07 4.03 1.98
C PRO A 178 -16.60 3.56 1.97
N ARG A 179 -15.75 4.29 2.70
CA ARG A 179 -14.31 4.03 2.75
C ARG A 179 -13.85 3.66 4.16
N GLN A 180 -12.73 2.95 4.22
CA GLN A 180 -12.00 2.66 5.46
C GLN A 180 -10.51 2.94 5.30
N SER A 181 -9.83 3.15 6.43
CA SER A 181 -8.39 3.35 6.50
C SER A 181 -7.79 2.37 7.51
N ILE A 182 -6.88 1.50 7.08
CA ILE A 182 -6.22 0.54 7.96
C ILE A 182 -4.71 0.45 7.66
N PRO A 183 -3.85 0.20 8.67
CA PRO A 183 -2.45 -0.09 8.43
C PRO A 183 -2.30 -1.51 7.86
N VAL A 184 -1.58 -1.65 6.75
CA VAL A 184 -1.27 -2.96 6.16
C VAL A 184 0.19 -3.03 5.79
N THR A 185 0.85 -4.10 6.25
CA THR A 185 2.20 -4.49 5.80
C THR A 185 2.08 -5.30 4.52
N LEU A 186 2.69 -4.80 3.45
CA LEU A 186 2.87 -5.53 2.20
C LEU A 186 4.22 -6.23 2.25
N VAL A 187 4.26 -7.49 1.80
CA VAL A 187 5.49 -8.29 1.73
C VAL A 187 5.59 -8.92 0.34
N CYS A 188 6.74 -8.78 -0.30
CA CYS A 188 7.04 -9.51 -1.53
C CYS A 188 7.23 -10.99 -1.21
N ALA A 189 6.63 -11.87 -2.01
CA ALA A 189 6.90 -13.31 -1.98
C ALA A 189 8.40 -13.64 -2.12
N GLY A 190 9.17 -12.78 -2.79
CA GLY A 190 10.61 -12.94 -2.97
C GLY A 190 11.46 -12.31 -1.87
N ASN A 191 10.90 -11.74 -0.81
CA ASN A 191 11.68 -11.12 0.27
C ASN A 191 12.71 -12.12 0.81
N ARG A 192 13.95 -11.67 1.04
CA ARG A 192 15.12 -12.47 1.46
C ARG A 192 15.62 -13.52 0.45
N ARG A 193 15.15 -13.53 -0.81
CA ARG A 193 15.64 -14.45 -1.84
C ARG A 193 17.16 -14.42 -2.03
N LYS A 194 17.82 -13.28 -1.77
CA LYS A 194 19.28 -13.19 -1.86
C LYS A 194 19.97 -14.23 -0.97
N GLU A 195 19.43 -14.55 0.20
CA GLU A 195 20.00 -15.54 1.12
C GLU A 195 19.96 -16.96 0.52
N GLU A 196 18.85 -17.34 -0.09
CA GLU A 196 18.72 -18.60 -0.83
C GLU A 196 19.70 -18.67 -2.01
N ASN A 197 19.85 -17.56 -2.73
CA ASN A 197 20.79 -17.46 -3.86
C ASN A 197 22.27 -17.55 -3.45
N MET A 198 22.61 -17.29 -2.18
CA MET A 198 23.96 -17.56 -1.66
C MET A 198 24.24 -19.06 -1.50
N LEU A 199 23.20 -19.89 -1.36
CA LEU A 199 23.32 -21.35 -1.26
C LEU A 199 23.23 -22.02 -2.63
N LYS A 200 22.18 -21.69 -3.40
CA LYS A 200 21.96 -22.20 -4.76
C LYS A 200 21.25 -21.15 -5.58
N GLN A 201 21.85 -20.76 -6.71
CA GLN A 201 21.29 -19.72 -7.57
C GLN A 201 19.89 -20.11 -8.10
N THR A 202 18.91 -19.25 -7.84
CA THR A 202 17.52 -19.37 -8.33
C THR A 202 17.22 -18.33 -9.41
N ILE A 203 16.05 -18.46 -10.03
CA ILE A 203 15.52 -17.50 -11.00
C ILE A 203 14.75 -16.41 -10.24
N GLY A 204 15.24 -15.18 -10.26
CA GLY A 204 14.56 -14.03 -9.65
C GLY A 204 15.52 -12.99 -9.07
N PHE A 205 14.97 -11.86 -8.64
CA PHE A 205 15.78 -10.78 -8.09
C PHE A 205 16.31 -11.11 -6.70
N ASN A 206 17.53 -10.64 -6.42
CA ASN A 206 18.22 -10.75 -5.14
C ASN A 206 17.67 -9.76 -4.11
N TRP A 207 16.39 -9.91 -3.74
CA TRP A 207 15.82 -9.17 -2.60
C TRP A 207 16.62 -9.47 -1.33
N GLY A 208 17.05 -8.43 -0.64
CA GLY A 208 17.43 -8.49 0.77
C GLY A 208 16.20 -8.62 1.66
N GLN A 209 16.32 -8.16 2.89
CA GLN A 209 15.28 -8.26 3.91
C GLN A 209 14.20 -7.16 3.85
N CYS A 210 14.34 -6.20 2.92
CA CYS A 210 13.51 -5.00 2.85
C CYS A 210 12.51 -5.02 1.69
N GLY A 211 12.20 -6.20 1.13
CA GLY A 211 11.04 -6.44 0.27
C GLY A 211 9.71 -6.39 1.04
N VAL A 212 9.57 -5.43 1.95
CA VAL A 212 8.47 -5.23 2.89
C VAL A 212 8.27 -3.74 3.15
N GLY A 213 7.03 -3.33 3.41
CA GLY A 213 6.70 -1.97 3.82
C GLY A 213 5.30 -1.90 4.41
N THR A 214 5.09 -0.99 5.36
CA THR A 214 3.80 -0.80 6.02
C THR A 214 3.26 0.58 5.67
N SER A 215 1.98 0.68 5.35
CA SER A 215 1.35 1.97 5.07
C SER A 215 -0.08 1.99 5.58
N MET A 216 -0.61 3.19 5.80
CA MET A 216 -2.03 3.40 6.01
C MET A 216 -2.72 3.40 4.64
N TRP A 217 -3.51 2.38 4.34
CA TRP A 217 -4.22 2.26 3.07
C TRP A 217 -5.65 2.73 3.24
N THR A 218 -6.11 3.59 2.33
CA THR A 218 -7.50 4.09 2.32
C THR A 218 -8.20 3.72 1.02
N GLY A 219 -9.41 3.18 1.17
CA GLY A 219 -10.13 2.56 0.05
C GLY A 219 -11.54 2.10 0.41
N VAL A 220 -12.22 1.52 -0.58
CA VAL A 220 -13.55 0.91 -0.41
C VAL A 220 -13.37 -0.53 0.05
N PRO A 221 -13.97 -0.97 1.18
CA PRO A 221 -13.97 -2.38 1.57
C PRO A 221 -14.61 -3.23 0.46
N MET A 222 -13.97 -4.34 0.10
CA MET A 222 -14.39 -5.19 -1.02
C MET A 222 -15.78 -5.79 -0.80
N HIS A 223 -16.11 -6.20 0.42
CA HIS A 223 -17.44 -6.70 0.75
C HIS A 223 -18.55 -5.65 0.53
N VAL A 224 -18.27 -4.36 0.79
CA VAL A 224 -19.19 -3.24 0.50
C VAL A 224 -19.32 -3.05 -1.01
N PHE A 225 -18.19 -3.03 -1.74
CA PHE A 225 -18.18 -2.89 -3.19
C PHE A 225 -18.95 -4.01 -3.90
N LEU A 226 -18.74 -5.27 -3.48
CA LEU A 226 -19.44 -6.44 -4.02
C LEU A 226 -20.95 -6.37 -3.75
N LYS A 227 -21.35 -5.92 -2.55
CA LYS A 227 -22.76 -5.70 -2.22
C LYS A 227 -23.41 -4.66 -3.13
N ILE A 228 -22.73 -3.55 -3.45
CA ILE A 228 -23.20 -2.53 -4.42
C ILE A 228 -23.37 -3.15 -5.82
N CYS A 229 -22.51 -4.11 -6.18
CA CYS A 229 -22.59 -4.88 -7.42
C CYS A 229 -23.65 -6.01 -7.38
N GLY A 230 -24.30 -6.25 -6.24
CA GLY A 230 -25.31 -7.31 -6.07
C GLY A 230 -24.72 -8.71 -5.84
N VAL A 231 -23.47 -8.79 -5.39
CA VAL A 231 -22.79 -10.05 -5.05
C VAL A 231 -22.66 -10.12 -3.53
N THR A 232 -23.47 -10.97 -2.90
CA THR A 232 -23.55 -11.06 -1.43
C THR A 232 -23.30 -12.46 -0.88
N SER A 233 -23.17 -13.46 -1.74
CA SER A 233 -22.95 -14.85 -1.34
C SER A 233 -22.13 -15.61 -2.40
N VAL A 234 -21.49 -16.68 -1.94
CA VAL A 234 -20.89 -17.69 -2.81
C VAL A 234 -21.96 -18.62 -3.39
N SER A 235 -21.68 -19.19 -4.56
CA SER A 235 -22.49 -20.25 -5.19
C SER A 235 -21.61 -21.06 -6.14
N ALA A 236 -22.08 -22.19 -6.67
CA ALA A 236 -21.28 -23.04 -7.58
C ALA A 236 -20.64 -22.25 -8.74
N ASN A 237 -21.31 -21.20 -9.23
CA ASN A 237 -20.81 -20.37 -10.33
C ASN A 237 -20.17 -19.04 -9.85
N ARG A 238 -19.99 -18.85 -8.54
CA ARG A 238 -19.42 -17.68 -7.85
C ARG A 238 -18.50 -18.15 -6.73
N GLN A 239 -17.31 -18.60 -7.09
CA GLN A 239 -16.32 -19.14 -6.16
C GLN A 239 -15.10 -18.23 -6.02
N TYR A 240 -14.76 -17.48 -7.08
CA TYR A 240 -13.56 -16.65 -7.13
C TYR A 240 -13.87 -15.22 -7.54
N LEU A 241 -13.00 -14.32 -7.07
CA LEU A 241 -12.93 -12.93 -7.50
C LEU A 241 -11.59 -12.73 -8.22
N CYS A 242 -11.65 -12.54 -9.53
CA CYS A 242 -10.49 -12.31 -10.39
C CYS A 242 -10.24 -10.81 -10.52
N PHE A 243 -8.97 -10.43 -10.48
CA PHE A 243 -8.49 -9.06 -10.62
C PHE A 243 -7.54 -8.98 -11.80
N GLN A 244 -7.61 -7.88 -12.55
CA GLN A 244 -6.79 -7.66 -13.73
C GLN A 244 -6.37 -6.19 -13.82
N GLY A 245 -5.10 -5.98 -14.17
CA GLY A 245 -4.53 -4.68 -14.54
C GLY A 245 -4.75 -4.36 -16.03
N PRO A 246 -4.10 -3.34 -16.59
CA PRO A 246 -4.27 -2.95 -17.98
C PRO A 246 -3.77 -4.02 -18.95
N ASP A 247 -4.41 -4.10 -20.11
CA ASP A 247 -4.07 -5.03 -21.20
C ASP A 247 -2.85 -4.50 -21.97
N GLY A 248 -2.09 -5.40 -22.61
CA GLY A 248 -0.95 -5.04 -23.47
C GLY A 248 0.33 -4.56 -22.76
N GLU A 249 0.34 -4.53 -21.42
CA GLU A 249 1.48 -3.98 -20.64
C GLU A 249 2.59 -5.01 -20.35
N LEU A 250 2.27 -6.30 -20.40
CA LEU A 250 3.16 -7.38 -19.98
C LEU A 250 3.31 -8.48 -21.05
N PRO A 251 4.48 -9.12 -21.14
CA PRO A 251 4.76 -10.06 -22.24
C PRO A 251 4.14 -11.45 -22.07
N LYS A 252 3.68 -11.83 -20.88
CA LYS A 252 3.25 -13.22 -20.59
C LYS A 252 1.75 -13.39 -20.32
N GLY A 253 1.01 -12.31 -20.07
CA GLY A 253 -0.45 -12.39 -19.98
C GLY A 253 -1.04 -12.67 -21.37
N LYS A 254 -2.11 -13.47 -21.46
CA LYS A 254 -2.76 -13.78 -22.75
C LYS A 254 -3.22 -12.52 -23.50
N ASP A 255 -3.74 -11.55 -22.76
CA ASP A 255 -4.13 -10.21 -23.21
C ASP A 255 -3.07 -9.15 -22.84
N GLY A 256 -1.88 -9.59 -22.43
CA GLY A 256 -0.82 -8.73 -21.92
C GLY A 256 -1.08 -8.12 -20.54
N SER A 257 -2.09 -8.57 -19.79
CA SER A 257 -2.36 -8.05 -18.45
C SER A 257 -1.65 -8.82 -17.33
N TYR A 258 -1.45 -8.15 -16.19
CA TYR A 258 -1.24 -8.83 -14.91
C TYR A 258 -2.59 -9.23 -14.33
N GLY A 259 -2.74 -10.47 -13.87
CA GLY A 259 -3.97 -10.93 -13.26
C GLY A 259 -3.78 -12.05 -12.24
N THR A 260 -4.71 -12.13 -11.30
CA THR A 260 -4.78 -13.17 -10.27
C THR A 260 -6.20 -13.24 -9.72
N SER A 261 -6.50 -14.20 -8.85
CA SER A 261 -7.76 -14.26 -8.12
C SER A 261 -7.57 -14.53 -6.63
N ILE A 262 -8.66 -14.33 -5.88
CA ILE A 262 -8.85 -14.80 -4.52
C ILE A 262 -10.19 -15.54 -4.39
N PRO A 263 -10.37 -16.40 -3.36
CA PRO A 263 -11.69 -16.95 -3.06
C PRO A 263 -12.72 -15.84 -2.79
N LEU A 264 -13.91 -15.95 -3.37
CA LEU A 264 -14.98 -14.96 -3.18
C LEU A 264 -15.44 -14.89 -1.71
N ALA A 265 -15.47 -16.04 -1.02
CA ALA A 265 -15.79 -16.10 0.41
C ALA A 265 -14.89 -15.18 1.24
N MET A 266 -13.61 -15.10 0.87
CA MET A 266 -12.64 -14.25 1.54
C MET A 266 -12.92 -12.77 1.29
N ALA A 267 -13.23 -12.40 0.04
CA ALA A 267 -13.57 -11.02 -0.34
C ALA A 267 -14.89 -10.52 0.27
N LEU A 268 -15.85 -11.43 0.52
CA LEU A 268 -17.14 -11.13 1.14
C LEU A 268 -17.08 -11.03 2.68
N ASN A 269 -16.07 -11.63 3.32
CA ASN A 269 -15.94 -11.60 4.76
C ASN A 269 -15.34 -10.25 5.23
N PRO A 270 -16.08 -9.44 6.01
CA PRO A 270 -15.59 -8.14 6.49
C PRO A 270 -14.35 -8.26 7.38
N ALA A 271 -14.11 -9.40 8.04
CA ALA A 271 -12.95 -9.60 8.91
C ALA A 271 -11.62 -9.75 8.15
N ASN A 272 -11.66 -9.91 6.81
CA ASN A 272 -10.45 -10.05 6.00
C ASN A 272 -9.95 -8.72 5.44
N ASP A 273 -10.72 -7.63 5.60
CA ASP A 273 -10.29 -6.27 5.26
C ASP A 273 -9.77 -6.06 3.82
N VAL A 274 -10.16 -6.92 2.88
CA VAL A 274 -9.85 -6.76 1.46
C VAL A 274 -10.43 -5.44 0.98
N MET A 275 -9.66 -4.65 0.23
CA MET A 275 -10.12 -3.34 -0.23
C MET A 275 -9.63 -2.96 -1.63
N ILE A 276 -10.39 -2.06 -2.25
CA ILE A 276 -10.01 -1.28 -3.43
C ILE A 276 -9.42 0.04 -2.92
N ALA A 277 -8.10 0.14 -2.85
CA ALA A 277 -7.37 1.28 -2.30
C ALA A 277 -7.01 2.31 -3.38
N TYR A 278 -7.17 3.59 -3.05
CA TYR A 278 -6.82 4.73 -3.91
C TYR A 278 -5.95 5.78 -3.18
N GLU A 279 -5.66 5.55 -1.91
CA GLU A 279 -4.80 6.38 -1.07
C GLU A 279 -3.82 5.51 -0.25
N GLN A 280 -2.58 6.00 -0.12
CA GLN A 280 -1.50 5.45 0.71
C GLN A 280 -0.94 6.59 1.57
N ASN A 281 -0.96 6.42 2.90
CA ASN A 281 -0.55 7.43 3.87
C ASN A 281 -1.25 8.79 3.65
N ALA A 282 -2.58 8.75 3.47
CA ALA A 282 -3.46 9.92 3.24
C ALA A 282 -3.17 10.75 1.99
N LYS A 283 -2.32 10.25 1.08
CA LYS A 283 -2.08 10.83 -0.25
C LYS A 283 -2.58 9.85 -1.30
N LYS A 284 -2.95 10.35 -2.48
CA LYS A 284 -3.22 9.48 -3.65
C LYS A 284 -2.03 8.56 -3.89
N LEU A 285 -2.31 7.36 -4.39
CA LEU A 285 -1.25 6.41 -4.76
C LEU A 285 -0.22 7.08 -5.68
N THR A 286 1.05 6.71 -5.52
CA THR A 286 2.07 7.04 -6.52
C THR A 286 1.92 6.10 -7.73
N PRO A 287 2.47 6.46 -8.91
CA PRO A 287 2.54 5.57 -10.06
C PRO A 287 3.03 4.17 -9.69
N ASP A 288 4.23 4.04 -9.12
CA ASP A 288 4.83 2.75 -8.76
C ASP A 288 3.99 1.90 -7.78
N HIS A 289 3.11 2.54 -7.00
CA HIS A 289 2.23 1.88 -6.05
C HIS A 289 0.79 1.68 -6.54
N GLY A 290 0.53 1.90 -7.83
CA GLY A 290 -0.72 1.49 -8.47
C GLY A 290 -1.72 2.61 -8.73
N TYR A 291 -1.27 3.87 -8.86
CA TYR A 291 -2.15 4.97 -9.22
C TYR A 291 -2.99 4.68 -10.48
N PRO A 292 -4.31 4.93 -10.47
CA PRO A 292 -5.08 5.59 -9.40
C PRO A 292 -5.67 4.63 -8.36
N VAL A 293 -5.60 3.31 -8.58
CA VAL A 293 -6.30 2.32 -7.77
C VAL A 293 -5.64 0.94 -7.79
N ARG A 294 -5.64 0.27 -6.64
CA ARG A 294 -5.13 -1.09 -6.48
C ARG A 294 -5.99 -1.93 -5.54
N ILE A 295 -5.73 -3.23 -5.54
CA ILE A 295 -6.22 -4.15 -4.51
C ILE A 295 -5.24 -4.18 -3.33
N ILE A 296 -5.77 -4.26 -2.10
CA ILE A 296 -5.04 -4.54 -0.87
C ILE A 296 -5.70 -5.73 -0.15
N ILE A 297 -4.87 -6.67 0.33
CA ILE A 297 -5.30 -7.92 0.95
C ILE A 297 -4.42 -8.17 2.19
N PRO A 298 -4.86 -7.77 3.39
CA PRO A 298 -4.07 -7.95 4.61
C PRO A 298 -3.61 -9.41 4.83
N GLY A 299 -2.36 -9.58 5.26
CA GLY A 299 -1.76 -10.89 5.56
C GLY A 299 -1.39 -11.74 4.34
N TRP A 300 -1.60 -11.24 3.12
CA TRP A 300 -1.29 -11.96 1.88
C TRP A 300 -0.03 -11.42 1.19
N ILE A 301 0.59 -12.25 0.36
CA ILE A 301 1.70 -11.84 -0.50
C ILE A 301 1.30 -10.69 -1.45
N GLY A 302 2.23 -9.77 -1.69
CA GLY A 302 2.00 -8.62 -2.56
C GLY A 302 1.62 -8.97 -4.01
N GLY A 303 1.97 -10.18 -4.49
CA GLY A 303 1.60 -10.66 -5.82
C GLY A 303 0.07 -10.79 -6.04
N ARG A 304 -0.73 -10.91 -4.97
CA ARG A 304 -2.19 -10.97 -5.09
C ARG A 304 -2.84 -9.57 -5.12
N MET A 305 -2.07 -8.52 -4.82
CA MET A 305 -2.53 -7.15 -4.65
C MET A 305 -2.36 -6.34 -5.94
N VAL A 306 -3.17 -6.67 -6.96
CA VAL A 306 -3.08 -6.09 -8.32
C VAL A 306 -3.10 -4.56 -8.28
N LYS A 307 -2.10 -3.95 -8.93
CA LYS A 307 -1.99 -2.51 -9.16
C LYS A 307 -2.71 -2.12 -10.46
N TYR A 308 -3.07 -0.84 -10.58
CA TYR A 308 -3.67 -0.27 -11.80
C TYR A 308 -4.96 -0.98 -12.20
N LEU A 309 -5.78 -1.37 -11.22
CA LEU A 309 -6.91 -2.28 -11.41
C LEU A 309 -7.89 -1.78 -12.47
N THR A 310 -8.12 -2.55 -13.53
CA THR A 310 -9.05 -2.22 -14.63
C THR A 310 -10.28 -3.11 -14.67
N LYS A 311 -10.19 -4.33 -14.14
CA LYS A 311 -11.28 -5.32 -14.23
C LYS A 311 -11.36 -6.21 -12.99
N ILE A 312 -12.60 -6.46 -12.57
CA ILE A 312 -12.97 -7.41 -11.52
C ILE A 312 -14.00 -8.38 -12.08
N SER A 313 -13.75 -9.68 -12.01
CA SER A 313 -14.67 -10.70 -12.53
C SER A 313 -15.04 -11.71 -11.46
N VAL A 314 -16.33 -12.02 -11.32
CA VAL A 314 -16.80 -13.10 -10.44
C VAL A 314 -16.93 -14.38 -11.25
N THR A 315 -16.24 -15.44 -10.84
CA THR A 315 -16.08 -16.67 -11.65
C THR A 315 -16.27 -17.94 -10.82
N ALA A 316 -16.50 -19.06 -11.51
CA ALA A 316 -16.54 -20.40 -10.90
C ALA A 316 -15.12 -20.97 -10.64
N THR A 317 -14.14 -20.54 -11.41
CA THR A 317 -12.75 -21.02 -11.38
C THR A 317 -11.77 -19.87 -11.06
N PRO A 318 -10.54 -20.18 -10.59
CA PRO A 318 -9.50 -19.18 -10.40
C PRO A 318 -9.11 -18.46 -11.70
N SER A 319 -8.30 -17.40 -11.56
CA SER A 319 -7.77 -16.67 -12.72
C SER A 319 -6.88 -17.57 -13.58
N GLU A 320 -7.12 -17.60 -14.88
CA GLU A 320 -6.27 -18.30 -15.88
C GLU A 320 -5.05 -17.49 -16.32
N ASN A 321 -4.77 -16.35 -15.68
CA ASN A 321 -3.65 -15.50 -16.06
C ASN A 321 -2.31 -16.21 -15.76
N PHE A 322 -1.33 -16.09 -16.67
CA PHE A 322 0.01 -16.67 -16.49
C PHE A 322 0.61 -16.35 -15.12
N TYR A 323 0.50 -15.10 -14.67
CA TYR A 323 1.08 -14.66 -13.41
C TYR A 323 0.35 -15.21 -12.16
N HIS A 324 -0.85 -15.77 -12.32
CA HIS A 324 -1.54 -16.48 -11.25
C HIS A 324 -0.91 -17.84 -10.97
N PHE A 325 -0.54 -18.57 -12.04
CA PHE A 325 -0.03 -19.94 -11.99
C PHE A 325 1.49 -20.02 -11.99
N ASN A 326 2.16 -19.37 -12.94
CA ASN A 326 3.59 -19.48 -13.22
C ASN A 326 4.45 -18.43 -12.47
N ASP A 327 3.97 -17.98 -11.31
CA ASP A 327 4.69 -17.09 -10.38
C ASP A 327 4.13 -17.33 -8.97
N ASN A 328 4.86 -16.91 -7.93
CA ASN A 328 4.43 -16.94 -6.52
C ASN A 328 3.92 -18.32 -6.02
N ARG A 329 4.78 -19.34 -6.12
CA ARG A 329 4.59 -20.67 -5.53
C ARG A 329 5.80 -21.08 -4.72
N ILE A 330 5.59 -21.95 -3.73
CA ILE A 330 6.67 -22.59 -2.96
C ILE A 330 6.67 -24.06 -3.37
N MET A 331 7.66 -24.44 -4.16
CA MET A 331 7.83 -25.82 -4.61
C MET A 331 8.70 -26.62 -3.62
N PRO A 332 8.59 -27.96 -3.60
CA PRO A 332 9.52 -28.79 -2.86
C PRO A 332 10.97 -28.58 -3.33
N PRO A 333 11.99 -28.70 -2.44
CA PRO A 333 13.38 -28.37 -2.78
C PRO A 333 14.02 -29.15 -3.93
N HIS A 334 13.47 -30.32 -4.28
CA HIS A 334 13.96 -31.15 -5.38
C HIS A 334 13.41 -30.72 -6.76
N VAL A 335 12.41 -29.85 -6.80
CA VAL A 335 11.76 -29.40 -8.04
C VAL A 335 12.48 -28.16 -8.55
N ASP A 336 13.17 -28.29 -9.69
CA ASP A 336 13.75 -27.16 -10.40
C ASP A 336 12.79 -26.58 -11.46
N ALA A 337 13.25 -25.56 -12.19
CA ALA A 337 12.41 -24.85 -13.16
C ALA A 337 12.02 -25.72 -14.38
N GLU A 338 12.90 -26.62 -14.80
CA GLU A 338 12.67 -27.50 -15.94
C GLU A 338 11.64 -28.57 -15.56
N MET A 339 11.84 -29.23 -14.43
CA MET A 339 10.90 -30.18 -13.84
C MET A 339 9.55 -29.52 -13.58
N ALA A 340 9.54 -28.31 -13.01
CA ALA A 340 8.32 -27.57 -12.72
C ALA A 340 7.47 -27.34 -13.99
N ALA A 341 8.13 -27.05 -15.12
CA ALA A 341 7.48 -26.85 -16.40
C ALA A 341 7.03 -28.19 -17.03
N ALA A 342 7.91 -29.19 -17.07
CA ALA A 342 7.66 -30.47 -17.74
C ALA A 342 6.56 -31.30 -17.05
N GLU A 343 6.48 -31.25 -15.73
CA GLU A 343 5.55 -32.07 -14.94
C GLU A 343 4.35 -31.28 -14.39
N GLY A 344 4.14 -30.04 -14.86
CA GLY A 344 2.96 -29.25 -14.52
C GLY A 344 2.86 -28.83 -13.05
N TRP A 345 3.99 -28.69 -12.34
CA TRP A 345 4.00 -28.28 -10.92
C TRP A 345 3.35 -26.91 -10.68
N TRP A 346 3.41 -26.02 -11.67
CA TRP A 346 2.75 -24.70 -11.63
C TRP A 346 1.22 -24.76 -11.56
N TYR A 347 0.60 -25.93 -11.68
CA TYR A 347 -0.86 -26.09 -11.62
C TYR A 347 -1.34 -26.92 -10.42
N LYS A 348 -0.41 -27.48 -9.64
CA LYS A 348 -0.70 -28.25 -8.42
C LYS A 348 -1.09 -27.31 -7.27
N GLU A 349 -2.34 -27.32 -6.84
CA GLU A 349 -2.91 -26.32 -5.93
C GLU A 349 -2.21 -26.25 -4.57
N GLU A 350 -1.65 -27.36 -4.10
CA GLU A 350 -0.97 -27.46 -2.80
C GLU A 350 0.29 -26.59 -2.67
N TYR A 351 0.86 -26.11 -3.79
CA TYR A 351 2.03 -25.22 -3.79
C TYR A 351 1.68 -23.75 -3.97
N ILE A 352 0.38 -23.42 -4.06
CA ILE A 352 -0.09 -22.04 -3.97
C ILE A 352 0.09 -21.59 -2.52
N PHE A 353 0.90 -20.56 -2.32
CA PHE A 353 0.96 -19.86 -1.04
C PHE A 353 0.40 -18.44 -1.22
N ASN A 354 -0.48 -18.08 -0.31
CA ASN A 354 -1.21 -16.81 -0.36
C ASN A 354 -0.97 -16.02 0.92
N GLN A 355 -1.23 -16.66 2.05
CA GLN A 355 -0.93 -16.11 3.37
C GLN A 355 0.59 -16.13 3.59
N LEU A 356 1.09 -15.05 4.19
CA LEU A 356 2.49 -14.93 4.57
C LEU A 356 2.80 -15.90 5.73
N ASN A 357 3.99 -16.50 5.70
CA ASN A 357 4.53 -17.20 6.85
C ASN A 357 5.11 -16.21 7.88
N ILE A 358 5.47 -16.70 9.05
CA ILE A 358 6.17 -15.90 10.07
C ILE A 358 7.54 -15.50 9.52
N ASN A 359 7.91 -14.23 9.65
CA ASN A 359 9.20 -13.71 9.23
C ASN A 359 9.68 -12.60 10.18
N SER A 360 11.00 -12.47 10.32
CA SER A 360 11.67 -11.40 11.06
C SER A 360 13.05 -11.18 10.46
N ALA A 361 13.54 -9.94 10.51
CA ALA A 361 14.90 -9.59 10.12
C ALA A 361 15.45 -8.47 11.03
N ILE A 362 16.76 -8.44 11.19
CA ILE A 362 17.45 -7.38 11.92
C ILE A 362 17.70 -6.22 10.94
N LEU A 363 17.28 -5.00 11.32
CA LEU A 363 17.57 -3.77 10.57
C LEU A 363 18.67 -2.92 11.21
N TYR A 364 18.99 -3.19 12.48
CA TYR A 364 20.03 -2.50 13.24
C TYR A 364 20.63 -3.44 14.30
N PRO A 365 21.97 -3.50 14.47
CA PRO A 365 22.97 -2.79 13.66
C PRO A 365 22.98 -3.27 12.20
N ASP A 366 23.46 -2.40 11.30
CA ASP A 366 23.65 -2.73 9.89
C ASP A 366 24.83 -3.71 9.72
N HIS A 367 24.94 -4.33 8.54
CA HIS A 367 26.04 -5.23 8.24
C HIS A 367 27.39 -4.52 8.41
N ASP A 368 28.32 -5.15 9.14
CA ASP A 368 29.63 -4.62 9.52
C ASP A 368 29.60 -3.29 10.30
N GLN A 369 28.45 -2.88 10.84
CA GLN A 369 28.37 -1.68 11.65
C GLN A 369 29.06 -1.89 13.00
N VAL A 370 30.08 -1.07 13.26
CA VAL A 370 30.72 -0.97 14.58
C VAL A 370 29.82 -0.16 15.51
N VAL A 371 29.30 -0.80 16.56
CA VAL A 371 28.52 -0.15 17.62
C VAL A 371 29.41 0.03 18.84
N LYS A 372 29.48 1.24 19.38
CA LYS A 372 30.15 1.48 20.67
C LYS A 372 29.27 0.92 21.78
N HIS A 373 29.83 0.08 22.63
CA HIS A 373 29.18 -0.32 23.87
C HIS A 373 29.30 0.85 24.86
N GLU A 374 28.17 1.40 25.31
CA GLU A 374 28.14 2.39 26.41
C GLU A 374 28.35 1.72 27.77
#